data_AF-A0AAN8F317-F1
#
_entry.id   AF-A0AAN8F317-F1
#
_cell.length_a   1.000
_cell.length_b   1.000
_cell.length_c   1.000
_cell.angle_alpha   90.00
_cell.angle_beta   90.00
_cell.angle_gamma   90.00
#
_symmetry.space_group_name_H-M   'P 1'
#
loop_
_entity.id
_entity.type
_entity.pdbx_description
1 polymer ?
#
loop_
_entity_poly.entity_id
_entity_poly.type
_entity_poly.pdbx_seq_one_letter_code
_entity_poly.pdbx_strand_id
1 'polypeptide(L)'
;MFFHLSMEHEVCLHPKYFGANLNETIKMKLFAEVEGTCTGKFGFVIAVTTIDTIGHGLIQPGRGFVIYPVKYKAIVFRPFKGQVVDAVVNQVNKVGIFCDIGPLSCFISRHCIPPDMEFDPNSNPPCYKTEDETSIIKQDDEIRVKLIGTRVDANDIFAIGTLMDDFLATMGLFDLAMFDELRRMNVRQLIYQGLNFAMVVSSALMIWKGLMVITGSESPIVVVLSGSMEPAFFRGDLLLLTNDHSDPIRAGDITVFKIDGRDIPIVHRVIKVHEKTSSDTKFLTKGDNNQVDDRGLYAPGQMWLHRDDVVGRTKGMLPYVGMVTILMNDYPKLKYAVLGLLGLFVIIHREQ
;
A
#
# COMPACT_ATOMS: atom_id res chain seq x y z
N MET A 1 -14.96 14.85 -16.65
CA MET A 1 -13.49 14.91 -16.74
C MET A 1 -13.05 16.36 -16.88
N PHE A 2 -11.89 16.74 -16.35
CA PHE A 2 -11.32 18.08 -16.54
C PHE A 2 -10.44 18.12 -17.79
N PHE A 3 -10.55 19.20 -18.55
CA PHE A 3 -9.77 19.45 -19.76
C PHE A 3 -9.14 20.83 -19.72
N HIS A 4 -8.02 20.98 -20.40
CA HIS A 4 -7.41 22.27 -20.67
C HIS A 4 -7.55 22.57 -22.17
N LEU A 5 -8.45 23.48 -22.52
CA LEU A 5 -8.82 23.77 -23.92
C LEU A 5 -8.58 25.24 -24.26
N SER A 6 -8.22 25.50 -25.52
CA SER A 6 -8.21 26.84 -26.11
C SER A 6 -9.60 27.20 -26.61
N MET A 7 -10.07 28.39 -26.25
CA MET A 7 -11.39 28.94 -26.59
C MET A 7 -11.27 30.37 -27.09
N GLU A 8 -12.31 30.84 -27.77
CA GLU A 8 -12.40 32.19 -28.31
C GLU A 8 -13.68 32.85 -27.78
N HIS A 9 -13.57 34.08 -27.27
CA HIS A 9 -14.70 34.87 -26.78
C HIS A 9 -14.55 36.33 -27.20
N GLU A 10 -15.66 36.98 -27.52
CA GLU A 10 -15.71 38.36 -27.95
C GLU A 10 -16.07 39.27 -26.78
N VAL A 11 -15.11 40.08 -26.31
CA VAL A 11 -15.31 41.01 -25.20
C VAL A 11 -15.77 42.36 -25.74
N CYS A 12 -16.98 42.78 -25.39
CA CYS A 12 -17.53 44.07 -25.75
C CYS A 12 -17.23 45.12 -24.67
N LEU A 13 -16.54 46.21 -25.04
CA LEU A 13 -16.09 47.24 -24.11
C LEU A 13 -16.60 48.64 -24.51
N HIS A 14 -17.12 49.37 -23.53
CA HIS A 14 -17.56 50.76 -23.71
C HIS A 14 -16.35 51.73 -23.63
N PRO A 15 -16.31 52.82 -24.44
CA PRO A 15 -15.19 53.77 -24.47
C PRO A 15 -14.80 54.38 -23.12
N LYS A 16 -15.76 54.49 -22.18
CA LYS A 16 -15.52 54.93 -20.80
C LYS A 16 -14.41 54.14 -20.09
N TYR A 17 -14.20 52.88 -20.49
CA TYR A 17 -13.22 51.98 -19.88
C TYR A 17 -11.89 51.91 -20.65
N PHE A 18 -11.65 52.78 -21.64
CA PHE A 18 -10.39 52.83 -22.41
C PHE A 18 -9.29 53.60 -21.68
N GLY A 19 -9.12 53.34 -20.39
CA GLY A 19 -8.05 53.92 -19.59
C GLY A 19 -6.67 53.42 -20.01
N ALA A 20 -5.63 53.89 -19.29
CA ALA A 20 -4.24 53.52 -19.56
C ALA A 20 -3.98 51.99 -19.51
N ASN A 21 -4.79 51.24 -18.75
CA ASN A 21 -4.71 49.79 -18.61
C ASN A 21 -5.82 49.06 -19.36
N LEU A 22 -5.99 49.35 -20.65
CA LEU A 22 -6.99 48.72 -21.51
C LEU A 22 -6.91 47.18 -21.49
N ASN A 23 -5.70 46.63 -21.59
CA ASN A 23 -5.51 45.18 -21.60
C ASN A 23 -5.98 44.52 -20.31
N GLU A 24 -5.67 45.09 -19.14
CA GLU A 24 -6.13 44.56 -17.85
C GLU A 24 -7.65 44.61 -17.74
N THR A 25 -8.26 45.69 -18.24
CA THR A 25 -9.72 45.84 -18.27
C THR A 25 -10.37 44.76 -19.12
N ILE A 26 -9.79 44.44 -20.29
CA ILE A 26 -10.25 43.34 -21.16
C ILE A 26 -10.12 41.99 -20.43
N LYS A 27 -9.00 41.75 -19.72
CA LYS A 27 -8.81 40.50 -18.95
C LYS A 27 -9.86 40.35 -17.85
N MET A 28 -10.05 41.39 -17.04
CA MET A 28 -11.05 41.39 -15.96
C MET A 28 -12.46 41.17 -16.50
N LYS A 29 -12.77 41.80 -17.64
CA LYS A 29 -14.06 41.66 -18.29
C LYS A 29 -14.26 40.26 -18.87
N LEU A 30 -13.22 39.66 -19.46
CA LEU A 30 -13.23 38.27 -19.91
C LEU A 30 -13.52 37.33 -18.75
N PHE A 31 -12.76 37.41 -17.65
CA PHE A 31 -12.95 36.54 -16.49
C PHE A 31 -14.38 36.61 -15.95
N ALA A 32 -14.92 37.83 -15.81
CA ALA A 32 -16.28 38.04 -15.32
C ALA A 32 -17.38 37.48 -16.24
N GLU A 33 -17.12 37.38 -17.55
CA GLU A 33 -18.10 36.88 -18.51
C GLU A 33 -18.01 35.38 -18.75
N VAL A 34 -16.83 34.76 -18.62
CA VAL A 34 -16.62 33.35 -19.00
C VAL A 34 -16.47 32.40 -17.83
N GLU A 35 -15.92 32.82 -16.70
CA GLU A 35 -15.73 31.93 -15.55
C GLU A 35 -17.06 31.60 -14.88
N GLY A 36 -17.28 30.32 -14.59
CA GLY A 36 -18.55 29.81 -14.07
C GLY A 36 -19.65 29.64 -15.12
N THR A 37 -19.42 30.00 -16.38
CA THR A 37 -20.39 29.72 -17.45
C THR A 37 -20.40 28.25 -17.83
N CYS A 38 -21.54 27.77 -18.32
CA CYS A 38 -21.68 26.42 -18.84
C CYS A 38 -22.22 26.45 -20.26
N THR A 39 -21.61 25.67 -21.14
CA THR A 39 -22.10 25.45 -22.51
C THR A 39 -22.17 23.97 -22.81
N GLY A 40 -23.23 23.51 -23.49
CA GLY A 40 -23.37 22.09 -23.85
C GLY A 40 -22.21 21.53 -24.69
N LYS A 41 -21.50 22.38 -25.43
CA LYS A 41 -20.36 21.98 -26.27
C LYS A 41 -19.07 21.78 -25.47
N PHE A 42 -18.75 22.69 -24.55
CA PHE A 42 -17.46 22.71 -23.84
C PHE A 42 -17.55 22.28 -22.37
N GLY A 43 -18.75 22.24 -21.79
CA GLY A 43 -18.99 21.97 -20.37
C GLY A 43 -18.93 23.24 -19.53
N PHE A 44 -18.62 23.05 -18.25
CA PHE A 44 -18.44 24.13 -17.29
C PHE A 44 -17.06 24.76 -17.44
N VAL A 45 -16.99 26.08 -17.59
CA VAL A 45 -15.73 26.82 -17.59
C VAL A 45 -15.36 27.12 -16.14
N ILE A 46 -14.34 26.44 -15.63
CA ILE A 46 -13.94 26.54 -14.22
C ILE A 46 -13.11 27.81 -13.99
N ALA A 47 -12.03 27.96 -14.76
CA ALA A 47 -11.12 29.08 -14.63
C ALA A 47 -10.34 29.32 -15.92
N VAL A 48 -10.11 30.59 -16.25
CA VAL A 48 -9.19 30.99 -17.33
C VAL A 48 -7.76 30.88 -16.80
N THR A 49 -6.90 30.21 -17.56
CA THR A 49 -5.50 29.97 -17.17
C THR A 49 -4.55 30.95 -17.83
N THR A 50 -4.64 31.06 -19.16
CA THR A 50 -3.75 31.93 -19.94
C THR A 50 -4.53 32.61 -21.06
N ILE A 51 -4.10 33.82 -21.42
CA ILE A 51 -4.66 34.55 -22.57
C ILE A 51 -3.57 34.57 -23.62
N ASP A 52 -3.81 33.89 -24.74
CA ASP A 52 -2.82 33.69 -25.79
C ASP A 52 -2.70 34.95 -26.64
N THR A 53 -3.84 35.48 -27.12
CA THR A 53 -3.85 36.66 -28.02
C THR A 53 -5.11 37.51 -27.80
N ILE A 54 -4.93 38.83 -27.74
CA ILE A 54 -6.01 39.82 -27.82
C ILE A 54 -5.98 40.40 -29.24
N GLY A 55 -7.04 40.17 -30.02
CA GLY A 55 -7.14 40.68 -31.38
C GLY A 55 -7.43 42.17 -31.43
N HIS A 56 -7.34 42.75 -32.63
CA HIS A 56 -7.64 44.17 -32.85
C HIS A 56 -9.11 44.48 -32.56
N GLY A 57 -9.36 45.58 -31.87
CA GLY A 57 -10.72 46.02 -31.51
C GLY A 57 -11.51 46.50 -32.73
N LEU A 58 -12.70 45.93 -32.92
CA LEU A 58 -13.63 46.30 -33.99
C LEU A 58 -14.70 47.25 -33.43
N ILE A 59 -14.76 48.48 -33.94
CA ILE A 59 -15.73 49.49 -33.47
C ILE A 59 -17.12 49.15 -34.03
N GLN A 60 -18.11 48.97 -33.15
CA GLN A 60 -19.49 48.76 -33.54
C GLN A 60 -20.13 50.04 -34.08
N PRO A 61 -20.80 49.99 -35.24
CA PRO A 61 -21.46 51.15 -35.81
C PRO A 61 -22.62 51.64 -34.91
N GLY A 62 -22.73 52.95 -34.73
CA GLY A 62 -23.87 53.61 -34.09
C GLY A 62 -23.89 53.62 -32.56
N ARG A 63 -23.14 52.75 -31.86
CA ARG A 63 -23.10 52.71 -30.38
C ARG A 63 -21.74 53.03 -29.76
N GLY A 64 -20.67 53.07 -30.56
CA GLY A 64 -19.33 53.42 -30.09
C GLY A 64 -18.64 52.36 -29.22
N PHE A 65 -19.26 51.20 -28.98
CA PHE A 65 -18.61 50.06 -28.33
C PHE A 65 -17.55 49.45 -29.23
N VAL A 66 -16.55 48.81 -28.64
CA VAL A 66 -15.50 48.08 -29.37
C VAL A 66 -15.48 46.64 -28.92
N ILE A 67 -15.49 45.72 -29.89
CA ILE A 67 -15.41 44.28 -29.67
C ILE A 67 -13.96 43.83 -29.83
N TYR A 68 -13.42 43.16 -28.82
CA TYR A 68 -12.11 42.54 -28.87
C TYR A 68 -12.27 41.01 -28.93
N PRO A 69 -11.89 40.34 -30.03
CA PRO A 69 -11.84 38.89 -30.06
C PRO A 69 -10.62 38.42 -29.24
N VAL A 70 -10.85 37.63 -28.20
CA VAL A 70 -9.80 37.14 -27.30
C VAL A 70 -9.70 35.63 -27.41
N LYS A 71 -8.47 35.14 -27.66
CA LYS A 71 -8.15 33.70 -27.59
C LYS A 71 -7.48 33.41 -26.24
N TYR A 72 -8.03 32.45 -25.52
CA TYR A 72 -7.59 32.10 -24.17
C TYR A 72 -7.65 30.60 -23.95
N LYS A 73 -6.91 30.12 -22.95
CA LYS A 73 -7.01 28.75 -22.46
C LYS A 73 -7.75 28.73 -21.14
N ALA A 74 -8.61 27.75 -20.96
CA ALA A 74 -9.34 27.56 -19.72
C ALA A 74 -9.33 26.10 -19.29
N ILE A 75 -9.46 25.90 -17.99
CA ILE A 75 -9.81 24.60 -17.41
C ILE A 75 -11.32 24.48 -17.52
N VAL A 76 -11.78 23.45 -18.22
CA VAL A 76 -13.19 23.14 -18.39
C VAL A 76 -13.52 21.77 -17.82
N PHE A 77 -14.68 21.63 -17.19
CA PHE A 77 -15.19 20.37 -16.71
C PHE A 77 -16.33 19.89 -17.61
N ARG A 78 -16.13 18.76 -18.28
CA ARG A 78 -17.13 18.16 -19.18
C ARG A 78 -17.43 16.72 -18.76
N PRO A 79 -18.65 16.41 -18.30
CA PRO A 79 -19.06 15.04 -17.99
C PRO A 79 -19.36 14.23 -19.26
N PHE A 80 -19.18 12.91 -19.19
CA PHE A 80 -19.54 11.98 -20.27
C PHE A 80 -20.35 10.79 -19.75
N LYS A 81 -21.20 10.25 -20.61
CA LYS A 81 -21.89 8.98 -20.38
C LYS A 81 -20.86 7.85 -20.22
N GLY A 82 -21.07 7.02 -19.20
CA GLY A 82 -20.22 5.88 -18.83
C GLY A 82 -19.04 6.25 -17.93
N GLN A 83 -18.80 7.54 -17.65
CA GLN A 83 -17.71 7.97 -16.78
C GLN A 83 -18.01 7.61 -15.33
N VAL A 84 -17.03 7.02 -14.64
CA VAL A 84 -17.06 6.82 -13.19
C VAL A 84 -16.38 8.02 -12.53
N VAL A 85 -17.06 8.63 -11.56
CA VAL A 85 -16.62 9.85 -10.87
C VAL A 85 -17.00 9.78 -9.40
N ASP A 86 -16.17 10.41 -8.58
CA ASP A 86 -16.44 10.56 -7.16
C ASP A 86 -17.33 11.79 -6.95
N ALA A 87 -18.32 11.67 -6.05
CA ALA A 87 -19.35 12.65 -5.80
C ALA A 87 -19.60 12.79 -4.30
N VAL A 88 -19.96 13.99 -3.85
CA VAL A 88 -20.34 14.24 -2.46
C VAL A 88 -21.86 14.22 -2.36
N VAL A 89 -22.39 13.45 -1.42
CA VAL A 89 -23.84 13.35 -1.21
C VAL A 89 -24.35 14.62 -0.53
N ASN A 90 -25.25 15.33 -1.19
CA ASN A 90 -25.89 16.51 -0.62
C ASN A 90 -27.14 16.16 0.16
N GLN A 91 -27.98 15.28 -0.40
CA GLN A 91 -29.27 14.93 0.19
C GLN A 91 -29.68 13.51 -0.20
N VAL A 92 -30.23 12.80 0.78
CA VAL A 92 -30.79 11.46 0.59
C VAL A 92 -32.30 11.50 0.82
N ASN A 93 -33.07 11.06 -0.18
CA ASN A 93 -34.53 11.02 -0.13
C ASN A 93 -35.05 9.64 -0.58
N LYS A 94 -36.34 9.35 -0.32
CA LYS A 94 -36.98 8.10 -0.78
C LYS A 94 -36.92 7.87 -2.30
N VAL A 95 -36.89 8.95 -3.08
CA VAL A 95 -36.87 8.90 -4.55
C VAL A 95 -35.46 8.58 -5.08
N GLY A 96 -34.41 8.85 -4.29
CA GLY A 96 -33.02 8.70 -4.71
C GLY A 96 -32.06 9.59 -3.94
N ILE A 97 -30.83 9.64 -4.43
CA ILE A 97 -29.71 10.39 -3.83
C ILE A 97 -29.36 11.57 -4.74
N PHE A 98 -29.24 12.75 -4.15
CA PHE A 98 -28.69 13.94 -4.79
C PHE A 98 -27.24 14.11 -4.37
N CYS A 99 -26.34 14.18 -5.34
CA CYS A 99 -24.91 14.36 -5.10
C CYS A 99 -24.31 15.38 -6.07
N ASP A 100 -23.27 16.07 -5.64
CA ASP A 100 -22.54 17.03 -6.45
C ASP A 100 -21.16 16.49 -6.83
N ILE A 101 -20.78 16.74 -8.08
CA ILE A 101 -19.46 16.45 -8.65
C ILE A 101 -18.84 17.78 -9.06
N GLY A 102 -18.25 18.49 -8.09
CA GLY A 102 -17.82 19.87 -8.29
C GLY A 102 -19.04 20.76 -8.64
N PRO A 103 -19.08 21.42 -9.82
CA PRO A 103 -20.23 22.25 -10.22
C PRO A 103 -21.40 21.45 -10.83
N LEU A 104 -21.24 20.14 -11.05
CA LEU A 104 -22.26 19.31 -11.69
C LEU A 104 -23.15 18.64 -10.63
N SER A 105 -24.45 18.93 -10.68
CA SER A 105 -25.43 18.19 -9.89
C SER A 105 -25.83 16.87 -10.56
N CYS A 106 -25.76 15.79 -9.79
CA CYS A 106 -26.07 14.44 -10.20
C CYS A 106 -27.21 13.86 -9.36
N PHE A 107 -28.16 13.22 -10.04
CA PHE A 107 -29.26 12.52 -9.40
C PHE A 107 -29.17 11.01 -9.65
N ILE A 108 -29.26 10.23 -8.58
CA ILE A 108 -29.28 8.77 -8.62
C ILE A 108 -30.67 8.32 -8.20
N SER A 109 -31.47 7.82 -9.15
CA SER A 109 -32.80 7.31 -8.84
C SER A 109 -32.73 6.03 -8.00
N ARG A 110 -33.73 5.77 -7.14
CA ARG A 110 -33.89 4.50 -6.41
C ARG A 110 -33.76 3.26 -7.30
N HIS A 111 -34.21 3.33 -8.55
CA HIS A 111 -34.10 2.23 -9.51
C HIS A 111 -32.69 2.00 -10.04
N CYS A 112 -31.77 2.92 -9.78
CA CYS A 112 -30.35 2.84 -10.16
C CYS A 112 -29.43 2.64 -8.95
N ILE A 113 -30.03 2.38 -7.78
CA ILE A 113 -29.39 1.96 -6.53
C ILE A 113 -29.60 0.44 -6.40
N PRO A 114 -28.59 -0.30 -5.94
CA PRO A 114 -28.73 -1.73 -5.62
C PRO A 114 -29.99 -2.05 -4.76
N PRO A 115 -30.67 -3.18 -5.02
CA PRO A 115 -31.94 -3.50 -4.37
C PRO A 115 -31.79 -3.78 -2.86
N ASP A 116 -30.61 -4.22 -2.42
CA ASP A 116 -30.20 -4.50 -1.05
C ASP A 116 -30.09 -3.25 -0.16
N MET A 117 -29.97 -2.06 -0.74
CA MET A 117 -29.99 -0.80 0.02
C MET A 117 -31.42 -0.26 0.17
N GLU A 118 -31.88 -0.12 1.41
CA GLU A 118 -33.17 0.46 1.75
C GLU A 118 -33.04 1.89 2.29
N PHE A 119 -34.07 2.71 2.06
CA PHE A 119 -34.13 4.08 2.55
C PHE A 119 -34.69 4.09 3.97
N ASP A 120 -33.91 4.62 4.93
CA ASP A 120 -34.33 4.79 6.32
C ASP A 120 -34.60 6.28 6.63
N PRO A 121 -35.88 6.71 6.75
CA PRO A 121 -36.22 8.07 7.12
C PRO A 121 -36.08 8.37 8.61
N ASN A 122 -35.94 7.35 9.47
CA ASN A 122 -35.88 7.53 10.92
C ASN A 122 -34.46 7.84 11.40
N SER A 123 -33.46 7.53 10.58
CA SER A 123 -32.07 7.94 10.82
C SER A 123 -31.94 9.46 10.74
N ASN A 124 -31.11 10.05 11.60
CA ASN A 124 -30.81 11.48 11.60
C ASN A 124 -29.30 11.70 11.38
N PRO A 125 -28.84 12.01 10.16
CA PRO A 125 -29.61 12.35 8.96
C PRO A 125 -30.20 11.12 8.21
N PRO A 126 -31.22 11.32 7.35
CA PRO A 126 -31.79 10.26 6.50
C PRO A 126 -30.72 9.59 5.64
N CYS A 127 -30.80 8.27 5.47
CA CYS A 127 -29.77 7.51 4.77
C CYS A 127 -30.33 6.34 3.94
N TYR A 128 -29.51 5.85 3.01
CA TYR A 128 -29.66 4.51 2.45
C TYR A 128 -28.74 3.55 3.22
N LYS A 129 -29.26 2.41 3.64
CA LYS A 129 -28.48 1.38 4.33
C LYS A 129 -28.86 -0.01 3.86
N THR A 130 -27.89 -0.92 3.84
CA THR A 130 -28.13 -2.35 3.65
C THR A 130 -28.76 -2.97 4.91
N GLU A 131 -29.48 -4.09 4.78
CA GLU A 131 -30.02 -4.85 5.94
C GLU A 131 -28.92 -5.20 6.97
N ASP A 132 -27.71 -5.52 6.49
CA ASP A 132 -26.55 -5.85 7.34
C ASP A 132 -25.86 -4.61 7.95
N GLU A 133 -26.36 -3.40 7.69
CA GLU A 133 -25.75 -2.11 8.06
C GLU A 133 -24.26 -1.97 7.65
N THR A 134 -23.82 -2.73 6.65
CA THR A 134 -22.42 -2.74 6.20
C THR A 134 -22.08 -1.51 5.38
N SER A 135 -23.00 -1.09 4.52
CA SER A 135 -22.88 0.10 3.69
C SER A 135 -24.00 1.07 4.04
N ILE A 136 -23.60 2.26 4.47
CA ILE A 136 -24.50 3.35 4.82
C ILE A 136 -24.10 4.55 3.96
N ILE A 137 -25.07 5.15 3.28
CA ILE A 137 -24.90 6.38 2.51
C ILE A 137 -25.78 7.45 3.14
N LYS A 138 -25.16 8.46 3.73
CA LYS A 138 -25.81 9.63 4.34
C LYS A 138 -25.35 10.92 3.66
N GLN A 139 -25.93 12.03 4.10
CA GLN A 139 -25.47 13.37 3.73
C GLN A 139 -23.99 13.56 4.09
N ASP A 140 -23.26 14.27 3.23
CA ASP A 140 -21.82 14.56 3.26
C ASP A 140 -20.89 13.35 3.07
N ASP A 141 -21.42 12.16 2.76
CA ASP A 141 -20.58 11.02 2.39
C ASP A 141 -20.03 11.17 0.97
N GLU A 142 -18.81 10.67 0.77
CA GLU A 142 -18.19 10.55 -0.54
C GLU A 142 -18.55 9.21 -1.18
N ILE A 143 -19.19 9.27 -2.34
CA ILE A 143 -19.63 8.10 -3.09
C ILE A 143 -19.03 8.05 -4.49
N ARG A 144 -18.78 6.84 -4.99
CA ARG A 144 -18.37 6.62 -6.38
C ARG A 144 -19.57 6.26 -7.26
N VAL A 145 -19.78 7.05 -8.31
CA VAL A 145 -20.98 7.00 -9.16
C VAL A 145 -20.58 6.86 -10.62
N LYS A 146 -21.31 6.04 -11.37
CA LYS A 146 -21.18 5.98 -12.83
C LYS A 146 -22.27 6.81 -13.51
N LEU A 147 -21.89 7.73 -14.38
CA LEU A 147 -22.84 8.57 -15.10
C LEU A 147 -23.52 7.79 -16.23
N ILE A 148 -24.84 7.65 -16.20
CA ILE A 148 -25.62 7.01 -17.28
C ILE A 148 -25.96 8.01 -18.39
N GLY A 149 -26.16 9.27 -18.03
CA GLY A 149 -26.57 10.30 -18.98
C GLY A 149 -26.42 11.70 -18.41
N THR A 150 -26.37 12.66 -19.32
CA THR A 150 -26.28 14.09 -19.02
C THR A 150 -27.40 14.82 -19.75
N ARG A 151 -28.14 15.65 -19.04
CA ARG A 151 -29.13 16.58 -19.59
C ARG A 151 -28.52 17.97 -19.56
N VAL A 152 -28.46 18.61 -20.72
CA VAL A 152 -28.00 20.00 -20.84
C VAL A 152 -29.22 20.91 -20.81
N ASP A 153 -29.21 21.91 -19.93
CA ASP A 153 -30.14 23.04 -19.92
C ASP A 153 -29.42 24.32 -20.37
N ALA A 154 -30.11 25.46 -20.45
CA ALA A 154 -29.60 26.68 -21.07
C ALA A 154 -28.23 27.14 -20.53
N ASN A 155 -28.02 27.07 -19.20
CA ASN A 155 -26.80 27.51 -18.53
C ASN A 155 -26.22 26.47 -17.56
N ASP A 156 -26.72 25.23 -17.59
CA ASP A 156 -26.32 24.21 -16.63
C ASP A 156 -26.39 22.81 -17.23
N ILE A 157 -25.67 21.85 -16.64
CA ILE A 157 -25.69 20.44 -17.02
C ILE A 157 -26.06 19.66 -15.78
N PHE A 158 -27.07 18.79 -15.91
CA PHE A 158 -27.45 17.83 -14.88
C PHE A 158 -27.06 16.42 -15.32
N ALA A 159 -26.63 15.59 -14.38
CA ALA A 159 -26.32 14.19 -14.68
C ALA A 159 -27.27 13.22 -13.96
N ILE A 160 -27.43 12.05 -14.57
CA ILE A 160 -28.10 10.90 -13.96
C ILE A 160 -27.05 9.81 -13.77
N GLY A 161 -26.94 9.29 -12.54
CA GLY A 161 -25.94 8.30 -12.15
C GLY A 161 -26.54 6.96 -11.73
N THR A 162 -25.68 5.94 -11.62
CA THR A 162 -25.99 4.62 -11.05
C THR A 162 -24.90 4.14 -10.11
N LEU A 163 -25.31 3.28 -9.17
CA LEU A 163 -24.49 2.56 -8.20
C LEU A 163 -24.57 1.03 -8.40
N MET A 164 -25.15 0.55 -9.50
CA MET A 164 -25.43 -0.89 -9.69
C MET A 164 -24.23 -1.74 -10.15
N ASP A 165 -23.17 -1.11 -10.67
CA ASP A 165 -21.97 -1.83 -11.10
C ASP A 165 -21.04 -2.12 -9.90
N ASP A 166 -20.19 -3.14 -10.04
CA ASP A 166 -19.21 -3.53 -9.03
C ASP A 166 -18.25 -2.37 -8.68
N PHE A 167 -17.83 -2.30 -7.41
CA PHE A 167 -16.91 -1.28 -6.85
C PHE A 167 -17.44 0.17 -6.85
N LEU A 168 -18.76 0.35 -6.93
CA LEU A 168 -19.44 1.63 -6.71
C LEU A 168 -19.97 1.73 -5.26
N ALA A 169 -20.42 2.91 -4.84
CA ALA A 169 -20.89 3.27 -3.49
C ALA A 169 -19.83 3.81 -2.52
N THR A 170 -19.26 3.06 -1.58
CA THR A 170 -18.47 3.64 -0.47
C THR A 170 -16.95 3.67 -0.73
N MET A 171 -16.33 4.85 -0.55
CA MET A 171 -14.87 5.06 -0.69
C MET A 171 -14.08 4.74 0.59
N GLY A 172 -14.48 3.70 1.34
CA GLY A 172 -13.78 3.27 2.56
C GLY A 172 -12.72 2.22 2.29
N LEU A 173 -11.63 2.55 1.58
CA LEU A 173 -10.73 1.50 1.08
C LEU A 173 -9.60 1.06 2.03
N PHE A 174 -9.17 1.77 3.09
CA PHE A 174 -8.05 1.24 3.89
C PHE A 174 -7.95 1.56 5.40
N ASP A 175 -8.59 2.59 5.97
CA ASP A 175 -8.25 3.01 7.36
C ASP A 175 -9.34 2.76 8.43
N LEU A 176 -10.62 2.63 8.05
CA LEU A 176 -11.72 2.37 9.01
C LEU A 176 -12.38 0.99 8.87
N ALA A 177 -12.34 0.36 7.70
CA ALA A 177 -12.98 -0.94 7.49
C ALA A 177 -12.34 -2.04 8.36
N MET A 178 -11.04 -1.95 8.59
CA MET A 178 -10.26 -2.99 9.28
C MET A 178 -10.57 -3.07 10.79
N PHE A 179 -10.73 -1.91 11.44
CA PHE A 179 -11.11 -1.85 12.86
C PHE A 179 -12.60 -2.17 13.07
N ASP A 180 -13.45 -1.82 12.11
CA ASP A 180 -14.87 -2.12 12.18
C ASP A 180 -15.14 -3.61 11.89
N GLU A 181 -14.37 -4.26 11.00
CA GLU A 181 -14.41 -5.73 10.80
C GLU A 181 -14.03 -6.49 12.06
N LEU A 182 -12.94 -6.09 12.75
CA LEU A 182 -12.53 -6.67 14.03
C LEU A 182 -13.61 -6.51 15.12
N ARG A 183 -14.33 -5.38 15.11
CA ARG A 183 -15.40 -5.07 16.07
C ARG A 183 -16.72 -5.78 15.75
N ARG A 184 -16.96 -6.09 14.47
CA ARG A 184 -18.15 -6.82 13.96
C ARG A 184 -18.03 -8.34 14.07
N MET A 185 -16.90 -8.86 14.53
CA MET A 185 -16.72 -10.30 14.69
C MET A 185 -17.62 -10.88 15.79
N ASN A 186 -18.49 -11.81 15.41
CA ASN A 186 -19.15 -12.66 16.39
C ASN A 186 -18.10 -13.44 17.20
N VAL A 187 -18.30 -13.60 18.50
CA VAL A 187 -17.34 -14.29 19.41
C VAL A 187 -16.91 -15.66 18.84
N ARG A 188 -17.84 -16.37 18.21
CA ARG A 188 -17.58 -17.64 17.53
C ARG A 188 -16.61 -17.51 16.34
N GLN A 189 -16.74 -16.46 15.52
CA GLN A 189 -15.84 -16.20 14.40
C GLN A 189 -14.46 -15.78 14.89
N LEU A 190 -14.39 -14.98 15.97
CA LEU A 190 -13.12 -14.61 16.60
C LEU A 190 -12.37 -15.85 17.12
N ILE A 191 -13.10 -16.79 17.73
CA ILE A 191 -12.54 -18.07 18.20
C ILE A 191 -12.02 -18.90 17.02
N TYR A 192 -12.77 -19.01 15.91
CA TYR A 192 -12.31 -19.74 14.72
C TYR A 192 -11.05 -19.14 14.10
N GLN A 193 -11.00 -17.81 13.94
CA GLN A 193 -9.80 -17.15 13.43
C GLN A 193 -8.60 -17.31 14.37
N GLY A 194 -8.83 -17.21 15.68
CA GLY A 194 -7.80 -17.49 16.69
C GLY A 194 -7.29 -18.92 16.61
N LEU A 195 -8.17 -19.89 16.38
CA LEU A 195 -7.81 -21.30 16.24
C LEU A 195 -7.05 -21.59 14.94
N ASN A 196 -7.45 -20.98 13.82
CA ASN A 196 -6.72 -21.05 12.55
C ASN A 196 -5.33 -20.44 12.69
N PHE A 197 -5.22 -19.27 13.31
CA PHE A 197 -3.93 -18.64 13.60
C PHE A 197 -3.05 -19.55 14.48
N ALA A 198 -3.62 -20.15 15.54
CA ALA A 198 -2.93 -21.11 16.38
C ALA A 198 -2.50 -22.37 15.59
N MET A 199 -3.29 -22.82 14.61
CA MET A 199 -2.95 -23.94 13.73
C MET A 199 -1.76 -23.60 12.82
N VAL A 200 -1.75 -22.40 12.21
CA VAL A 200 -0.64 -21.95 11.38
C VAL A 200 0.65 -21.86 12.21
N VAL A 201 0.60 -21.21 13.38
CA VAL A 201 1.76 -21.09 14.28
C VAL A 201 2.25 -22.45 14.76
N SER A 202 1.35 -23.35 15.15
CA SER A 202 1.73 -24.69 15.61
C SER A 202 2.34 -25.53 14.48
N SER A 203 1.82 -25.43 13.25
CA SER A 203 2.41 -26.13 12.09
C SER A 203 3.84 -25.66 11.80
N ALA A 204 4.10 -24.36 11.86
CA ALA A 204 5.45 -23.81 11.70
C ALA A 204 6.41 -24.31 12.79
N LEU A 205 5.95 -24.35 14.05
CA LEU A 205 6.74 -24.89 15.17
C LEU A 205 6.99 -26.41 15.05
N MET A 206 5.99 -27.16 14.56
CA MET A 206 6.13 -28.60 14.30
C MET A 206 7.16 -28.88 13.19
N ILE A 207 7.15 -28.09 12.11
CA ILE A 207 8.15 -28.19 11.04
C ILE A 207 9.55 -27.92 11.60
N TRP A 208 9.72 -26.87 12.42
CA TRP A 208 11.00 -26.56 13.05
C TRP A 208 11.49 -27.68 13.97
N LYS A 209 10.60 -28.23 14.82
CA LYS A 209 10.91 -29.35 15.72
C LYS A 209 11.22 -30.65 14.96
N GLY A 210 10.48 -30.92 13.89
CA GLY A 210 10.75 -32.04 12.98
C GLY A 210 12.14 -31.94 12.35
N LEU A 211 12.52 -30.74 11.88
CA LEU A 211 13.84 -30.50 11.31
C LEU A 211 14.97 -30.74 12.33
N MET A 212 14.80 -30.31 13.58
CA MET A 212 15.77 -30.58 14.66
C MET A 212 15.95 -32.10 14.90
N VAL A 213 14.86 -32.87 14.89
CA VAL A 213 14.92 -34.33 15.07
C VAL A 213 15.59 -35.02 13.89
N ILE A 214 15.23 -34.65 12.65
CA ILE A 214 15.78 -35.25 11.43
C ILE A 214 17.28 -34.98 11.30
N THR A 215 17.70 -33.75 11.58
CA THR A 215 19.11 -33.34 11.44
C THR A 215 19.96 -33.72 12.66
N GLY A 216 19.33 -34.07 13.79
CA GLY A 216 19.99 -34.29 15.08
C GLY A 216 20.62 -33.02 15.69
N SER A 217 20.40 -31.85 15.08
CA SER A 217 20.99 -30.58 15.51
C SER A 217 19.96 -29.72 16.24
N GLU A 218 20.38 -29.05 17.32
CA GLU A 218 19.54 -28.09 18.04
C GLU A 218 19.23 -26.83 17.20
N SER A 219 20.08 -26.53 16.22
CA SER A 219 19.92 -25.40 15.30
C SER A 219 20.23 -25.85 13.87
N PRO A 220 19.28 -26.50 13.17
CA PRO A 220 19.50 -27.05 11.83
C PRO A 220 19.79 -25.98 10.76
N ILE A 221 19.47 -24.72 11.05
CA ILE A 221 19.68 -23.60 10.13
C ILE A 221 20.43 -22.49 10.88
N VAL A 222 21.55 -22.03 10.32
CA VAL A 222 22.35 -20.92 10.87
C VAL A 222 22.75 -19.97 9.74
N VAL A 223 22.85 -18.68 10.04
CA VAL A 223 23.25 -17.65 9.07
C VAL A 223 24.65 -17.13 9.38
N VAL A 224 25.46 -16.95 8.34
CA VAL A 224 26.82 -16.41 8.45
C VAL A 224 26.76 -14.90 8.68
N LEU A 225 27.30 -14.46 9.81
CA LEU A 225 27.25 -13.04 10.24
C LEU A 225 28.53 -12.25 9.92
N SER A 226 29.66 -12.93 9.70
CA SER A 226 30.98 -12.31 9.50
C SER A 226 31.70 -12.86 8.26
N GLY A 227 32.76 -12.17 7.82
CA GLY A 227 33.61 -12.59 6.70
C GLY A 227 34.79 -13.50 7.09
N SER A 228 34.76 -14.16 8.26
CA SER A 228 35.88 -15.02 8.70
C SER A 228 36.03 -16.31 7.89
N MET A 229 34.98 -16.69 7.15
CA MET A 229 34.92 -17.89 6.31
C MET A 229 35.12 -17.59 4.82
N GLU A 230 35.49 -16.37 4.44
CA GLU A 230 35.79 -16.06 3.04
C GLU A 230 37.07 -16.79 2.59
N PRO A 231 37.13 -17.36 1.35
CA PRO A 231 36.13 -17.27 0.28
C PRO A 231 35.07 -18.39 0.29
N ALA A 232 35.06 -19.30 1.27
CA ALA A 232 34.16 -20.45 1.28
C ALA A 232 32.69 -20.05 1.54
N PHE A 233 32.45 -19.13 2.48
CA PHE A 233 31.14 -18.57 2.76
C PHE A 233 31.22 -17.05 2.92
N PHE A 234 30.16 -16.37 2.49
CA PHE A 234 30.01 -14.93 2.61
C PHE A 234 28.97 -14.55 3.66
N ARG A 235 29.06 -13.32 4.17
CA ARG A 235 28.06 -12.78 5.09
C ARG A 235 26.67 -12.80 4.42
N GLY A 236 25.70 -13.38 5.12
CA GLY A 236 24.34 -13.55 4.62
C GLY A 236 24.05 -14.93 4.02
N ASP A 237 25.04 -15.82 3.92
CA ASP A 237 24.79 -17.21 3.52
C ASP A 237 24.06 -17.97 4.63
N LEU A 238 23.07 -18.77 4.24
CA LEU A 238 22.31 -19.63 5.14
C LEU A 238 22.84 -21.06 5.04
N LEU A 239 23.26 -21.62 6.17
CA LEU A 239 23.89 -22.93 6.28
C LEU A 239 22.90 -23.95 6.85
N LEU A 240 22.84 -25.11 6.21
CA LEU A 240 22.08 -26.27 6.67
C LEU A 240 23.01 -27.20 7.46
N LEU A 241 22.65 -27.43 8.72
CA LEU A 241 23.45 -28.18 9.68
C LEU A 241 22.85 -29.56 9.94
N THR A 242 23.73 -30.53 10.12
CA THR A 242 23.39 -31.88 10.61
C THR A 242 24.37 -32.26 11.70
N ASN A 243 23.88 -32.88 12.76
CA ASN A 243 24.68 -33.30 13.90
C ASN A 243 24.54 -34.82 14.12
N ASP A 244 24.92 -35.59 13.09
CA ASP A 244 24.95 -37.04 13.20
C ASP A 244 26.15 -37.47 14.07
N HIS A 245 25.87 -38.23 15.13
CA HIS A 245 26.90 -38.78 16.02
C HIS A 245 27.56 -40.05 15.45
N SER A 246 26.94 -40.69 14.44
CA SER A 246 27.50 -41.87 13.79
C SER A 246 28.58 -41.54 12.75
N ASP A 247 28.58 -40.31 12.22
CA ASP A 247 29.59 -39.80 11.27
C ASP A 247 30.67 -38.99 12.01
N PRO A 248 31.90 -39.52 12.19
CA PRO A 248 32.96 -38.81 12.90
C PRO A 248 33.38 -37.54 12.17
N ILE A 249 33.68 -36.49 12.93
CA ILE A 249 34.15 -35.20 12.38
C ILE A 249 35.61 -35.33 11.98
N ARG A 250 35.93 -34.94 10.74
CA ARG A 250 37.26 -35.03 10.15
C ARG A 250 37.88 -33.65 9.98
N ALA A 251 39.21 -33.61 9.84
CA ALA A 251 39.89 -32.39 9.43
C ALA A 251 39.40 -31.98 8.02
N GLY A 252 39.06 -30.70 7.86
CA GLY A 252 38.46 -30.13 6.65
C GLY A 252 36.96 -29.88 6.75
N ASP A 253 36.25 -30.54 7.68
CA ASP A 253 34.83 -30.30 7.92
C ASP A 253 34.58 -28.87 8.43
N ILE A 254 33.44 -28.29 8.06
CA ILE A 254 33.01 -27.00 8.57
C ILE A 254 31.98 -27.24 9.66
N THR A 255 32.32 -26.84 10.88
CA THR A 255 31.51 -27.06 12.07
C THR A 255 31.00 -25.74 12.62
N VAL A 256 29.80 -25.81 13.17
CA VAL A 256 29.20 -24.74 13.95
C VAL A 256 29.25 -25.15 15.39
N PHE A 257 29.90 -24.34 16.22
CA PHE A 257 30.06 -24.61 17.63
C PHE A 257 29.61 -23.40 18.45
N LYS A 258 29.18 -23.69 19.67
CA LYS A 258 28.78 -22.69 20.66
C LYS A 258 29.81 -22.72 21.79
N ILE A 259 30.17 -21.54 22.28
CA ILE A 259 31.08 -21.40 23.42
C ILE A 259 30.25 -20.87 24.59
N ASP A 260 30.50 -21.42 25.78
CA ASP A 260 29.89 -20.93 27.01
C ASP A 260 30.24 -19.45 27.25
N GLY A 261 29.22 -18.63 27.46
CA GLY A 261 29.36 -17.18 27.60
C GLY A 261 29.28 -16.39 26.29
N ARG A 262 29.04 -17.04 25.14
CA ARG A 262 28.68 -16.38 23.88
C ARG A 262 27.32 -16.85 23.37
N ASP A 263 26.45 -15.88 23.06
CA ASP A 263 25.10 -16.17 22.56
C ASP A 263 25.09 -16.53 21.06
N ILE A 264 26.13 -16.11 20.31
CA ILE A 264 26.21 -16.27 18.86
C ILE A 264 27.11 -17.47 18.52
N PRO A 265 26.62 -18.47 17.79
CA PRO A 265 27.43 -19.61 17.36
C PRO A 265 28.47 -19.19 16.32
N ILE A 266 29.60 -19.89 16.30
CA ILE A 266 30.72 -19.61 15.39
C ILE A 266 30.84 -20.73 14.38
N VAL A 267 31.01 -20.36 13.11
CA VAL A 267 31.16 -21.28 11.98
C VAL A 267 32.60 -21.25 11.52
N HIS A 268 33.39 -22.31 11.73
CA HIS A 268 34.78 -22.38 11.27
C HIS A 268 35.17 -23.80 10.81
N ARG A 269 36.30 -23.90 10.09
CA ARG A 269 36.80 -25.17 9.56
C ARG A 269 37.66 -25.90 10.60
N VAL A 270 37.45 -27.20 10.74
CA VAL A 270 38.28 -28.06 11.58
C VAL A 270 39.63 -28.26 10.91
N ILE A 271 40.71 -27.84 11.55
CA ILE A 271 42.09 -27.98 11.03
C ILE A 271 42.81 -29.19 11.61
N LYS A 272 42.49 -29.58 12.85
CA LYS A 272 43.09 -30.75 13.51
C LYS A 272 42.07 -31.46 14.38
N VAL A 273 42.10 -32.79 14.33
CA VAL A 273 41.31 -33.69 15.17
C VAL A 273 42.28 -34.53 15.99
N HIS A 274 42.11 -34.53 17.31
CA HIS A 274 42.81 -35.44 18.21
C HIS A 274 41.78 -36.42 18.76
N GLU A 275 41.85 -37.66 18.28
CA GLU A 275 40.97 -38.73 18.71
C GLU A 275 41.74 -39.64 19.67
N LYS A 276 41.29 -39.71 20.92
CA LYS A 276 41.88 -40.60 21.94
C LYS A 276 40.96 -41.79 22.23
N THR A 277 39.65 -41.53 22.24
CA THR A 277 38.53 -42.48 22.35
C THR A 277 37.29 -41.85 21.68
N SER A 278 36.29 -42.63 21.27
CA SER A 278 35.06 -42.15 20.61
C SER A 278 34.30 -41.05 21.37
N SER A 279 34.47 -40.94 22.69
CA SER A 279 33.87 -39.91 23.55
C SER A 279 34.78 -38.73 23.88
N ASP A 280 36.10 -38.82 23.65
CA ASP A 280 37.08 -37.75 23.92
C ASP A 280 37.75 -37.35 22.62
N THR A 281 36.94 -36.81 21.70
CA THR A 281 37.42 -36.23 20.45
C THR A 281 37.60 -34.72 20.64
N LYS A 282 38.81 -34.25 20.40
CA LYS A 282 39.20 -32.84 20.56
C LYS A 282 39.45 -32.21 19.21
N PHE A 283 38.86 -31.05 18.96
CA PHE A 283 38.94 -30.36 17.69
C PHE A 283 39.64 -29.01 17.86
N LEU A 284 40.41 -28.64 16.83
CA LEU A 284 40.90 -27.28 16.65
C LEU A 284 40.32 -26.73 15.36
N THR A 285 39.70 -25.56 15.47
CA THR A 285 39.04 -24.88 14.37
C THR A 285 39.80 -23.61 14.00
N LYS A 286 39.59 -23.16 12.76
CA LYS A 286 40.11 -21.90 12.24
C LYS A 286 39.17 -21.37 11.15
N GLY A 287 38.91 -20.07 11.16
CA GLY A 287 38.27 -19.39 10.03
C GLY A 287 39.16 -19.38 8.78
N ASP A 288 38.55 -19.62 7.61
CA ASP A 288 39.29 -19.69 6.34
C ASP A 288 40.05 -18.40 6.03
N ASN A 289 39.48 -17.24 6.38
CA ASN A 289 40.07 -15.90 6.19
C ASN A 289 40.94 -15.44 7.38
N ASN A 290 40.96 -16.17 8.50
CA ASN A 290 41.73 -15.77 9.68
C ASN A 290 43.21 -16.17 9.53
N GLN A 291 44.15 -15.39 10.08
CA GLN A 291 45.59 -15.77 10.08
C GLN A 291 45.95 -16.72 11.24
N VAL A 292 45.19 -16.66 12.33
CA VAL A 292 45.41 -17.41 13.56
C VAL A 292 44.31 -18.46 13.78
N ASP A 293 44.58 -19.47 14.60
CA ASP A 293 43.59 -20.45 15.04
C ASP A 293 42.60 -19.88 16.07
N ASP A 294 41.52 -20.60 16.34
CA ASP A 294 40.43 -20.10 17.18
C ASP A 294 40.68 -20.25 18.69
N ARG A 295 41.89 -20.60 19.13
CA ARG A 295 42.18 -20.81 20.56
C ARG A 295 41.90 -19.58 21.40
N GLY A 296 42.10 -18.38 20.84
CA GLY A 296 41.78 -17.12 21.51
C GLY A 296 40.27 -16.81 21.58
N LEU A 297 39.43 -17.55 20.85
CA LEU A 297 37.99 -17.38 20.85
C LEU A 297 37.28 -18.31 21.83
N TYR A 298 37.89 -19.45 22.18
CA TYR A 298 37.33 -20.44 23.10
C TYR A 298 37.17 -19.88 24.53
N ALA A 299 36.46 -20.63 25.38
CA ALA A 299 36.27 -20.24 26.77
C ALA A 299 37.63 -20.11 27.52
N PRO A 300 37.73 -19.29 28.58
CA PRO A 300 38.98 -19.13 29.32
C PRO A 300 39.54 -20.48 29.81
N GLY A 301 40.76 -20.82 29.38
CA GLY A 301 41.41 -22.09 29.72
C GLY A 301 41.06 -23.28 28.81
N GLN A 302 40.15 -23.10 27.84
CA GLN A 302 39.81 -24.11 26.85
C GLN A 302 40.74 -23.99 25.63
N MET A 303 41.53 -25.04 25.37
CA MET A 303 42.47 -25.08 24.24
C MET A 303 41.95 -25.90 23.05
N TRP A 304 40.88 -26.66 23.26
CA TRP A 304 40.28 -27.57 22.29
C TRP A 304 38.76 -27.57 22.46
N LEU A 305 38.04 -27.71 21.36
CA LEU A 305 36.60 -27.93 21.37
C LEU A 305 36.31 -29.42 21.60
N HIS A 306 35.27 -29.69 22.38
CA HIS A 306 34.73 -31.02 22.59
C HIS A 306 33.56 -31.29 21.66
N ARG A 307 33.15 -32.57 21.56
CA ARG A 307 32.03 -32.96 20.68
C ARG A 307 30.71 -32.32 21.10
N ASP A 308 30.53 -32.04 22.38
CA ASP A 308 29.35 -31.42 22.96
C ASP A 308 29.23 -29.93 22.65
N ASP A 309 30.35 -29.26 22.35
CA ASP A 309 30.37 -27.84 21.92
C ASP A 309 29.86 -27.68 20.47
N VAL A 310 29.85 -28.76 19.69
CA VAL A 310 29.50 -28.75 18.27
C VAL A 310 28.01 -28.92 18.09
N VAL A 311 27.37 -27.83 17.66
CA VAL A 311 25.93 -27.76 17.34
C VAL A 311 25.61 -28.55 16.08
N GLY A 312 26.53 -28.57 15.10
CA GLY A 312 26.38 -29.36 13.89
C GLY A 312 27.45 -29.09 12.84
N ARG A 313 27.43 -29.88 11.77
CA ARG A 313 28.28 -29.77 10.59
C ARG A 313 27.48 -29.24 9.42
N THR A 314 28.07 -28.33 8.65
CA THR A 314 27.44 -27.81 7.43
C THR A 314 27.40 -28.88 6.34
N LYS A 315 26.21 -29.18 5.81
CA LYS A 315 26.01 -30.08 4.65
C LYS A 315 25.53 -29.36 3.39
N GLY A 316 24.98 -28.15 3.52
CA GLY A 316 24.52 -27.35 2.39
C GLY A 316 24.50 -25.86 2.72
N MET A 317 24.43 -25.03 1.66
CA MET A 317 24.36 -23.57 1.78
C MET A 317 23.35 -22.98 0.79
N LEU A 318 22.70 -21.89 1.18
CA LEU A 318 21.89 -21.04 0.33
C LEU A 318 22.49 -19.62 0.34
N PRO A 319 23.09 -19.17 -0.77
CA PRO A 319 23.77 -17.88 -0.83
C PRO A 319 22.81 -16.70 -0.57
N TYR A 320 23.25 -15.71 0.21
CA TYR A 320 22.56 -14.43 0.47
C TYR A 320 21.15 -14.49 1.10
N VAL A 321 20.50 -15.64 1.23
CA VAL A 321 19.14 -15.77 1.80
C VAL A 321 19.07 -15.26 3.25
N GLY A 322 20.15 -15.47 4.01
CA GLY A 322 20.29 -15.00 5.38
C GLY A 322 20.34 -13.47 5.50
N MET A 323 20.57 -12.71 4.43
CA MET A 323 20.54 -11.24 4.48
C MET A 323 19.19 -10.70 4.97
N VAL A 324 18.08 -11.39 4.65
CA VAL A 324 16.75 -11.01 5.14
C VAL A 324 16.70 -11.10 6.67
N THR A 325 17.23 -12.18 7.24
CA THR A 325 17.26 -12.37 8.70
C THR A 325 18.19 -11.37 9.39
N ILE A 326 19.33 -11.03 8.76
CA ILE A 326 20.26 -10.02 9.26
C ILE A 326 19.56 -8.65 9.27
N LEU A 327 18.90 -8.27 8.18
CA LEU A 327 18.16 -7.01 8.09
C LEU A 327 17.06 -6.91 9.16
N MET A 328 16.32 -8.00 9.39
CA MET A 328 15.29 -8.05 10.44
C MET A 328 15.87 -7.92 11.85
N ASN A 329 17.09 -8.41 12.08
CA ASN A 329 17.76 -8.29 13.37
C ASN A 329 18.36 -6.89 13.57
N ASP A 330 18.93 -6.30 12.52
CA ASP A 330 19.53 -4.95 12.54
C ASP A 330 18.45 -3.86 12.73
N TYR A 331 17.22 -4.10 12.24
CA TYR A 331 16.09 -3.18 12.40
C TYR A 331 14.92 -3.84 13.17
N PRO A 332 14.93 -3.82 14.52
CA PRO A 332 13.87 -4.43 15.33
C PRO A 332 12.47 -3.89 15.01
N LYS A 333 12.34 -2.60 14.70
CA LYS A 333 11.06 -1.98 14.31
C LYS A 333 10.48 -2.60 13.02
N LEU A 334 11.34 -2.89 12.05
CA LEU A 334 10.94 -3.54 10.80
C LEU A 334 10.43 -4.96 11.07
N LYS A 335 11.13 -5.71 11.93
CA LYS A 335 10.69 -7.06 12.36
C LYS A 335 9.29 -7.03 12.98
N TYR A 336 9.04 -6.14 13.93
CA TYR A 336 7.71 -6.05 14.57
C TYR A 336 6.64 -5.56 13.58
N ALA A 337 6.95 -4.65 12.66
CA ALA A 337 6.02 -4.21 11.64
C ALA A 337 5.62 -5.35 10.68
N VAL A 338 6.59 -6.14 10.20
CA VAL A 338 6.33 -7.29 9.32
C VAL A 338 5.51 -8.36 10.03
N LEU A 339 5.86 -8.70 11.28
CA LEU A 339 5.08 -9.67 12.07
C LEU A 339 3.66 -9.17 12.36
N GLY A 340 3.50 -7.86 12.64
CA GLY A 340 2.19 -7.24 12.82
C GLY A 340 1.33 -7.30 11.57
N LEU A 341 1.91 -6.95 10.40
CA LEU A 341 1.21 -7.02 9.12
C LEU A 341 0.84 -8.46 8.73
N LEU A 342 1.71 -9.44 8.97
CA LEU A 342 1.40 -10.85 8.73
C LEU A 342 0.30 -11.36 9.66
N GLY A 343 0.38 -11.05 10.96
CA GLY A 343 -0.65 -11.42 11.92
C GLY A 343 -2.00 -10.82 11.56
N LEU A 344 -2.00 -9.54 11.18
CA LEU A 344 -3.17 -8.84 10.70
C LEU A 344 -3.72 -9.44 9.40
N PHE A 345 -2.85 -9.75 8.44
CA PHE A 345 -3.24 -10.37 7.17
C PHE A 345 -3.92 -11.73 7.38
N VAL A 346 -3.40 -12.56 8.29
CA VAL A 346 -4.02 -13.86 8.61
C VAL A 346 -5.39 -13.70 9.29
N ILE A 347 -5.57 -12.64 10.09
CA ILE A 347 -6.86 -12.33 10.70
C ILE A 347 -7.88 -11.84 9.65
N ILE A 348 -7.44 -11.04 8.67
CA ILE A 348 -8.31 -10.47 7.63
C ILE A 348 -8.64 -11.50 6.54
N HIS A 349 -7.67 -12.30 6.11
CA HIS A 349 -7.85 -13.22 4.99
C HIS A 349 -8.64 -14.46 5.43
N ARG A 350 -9.96 -14.37 5.27
CA ARG A 350 -10.89 -15.48 5.51
C ARG A 350 -10.62 -16.59 4.50
N GLU A 351 -10.35 -17.80 4.98
CA GLU A 351 -10.68 -18.98 4.18
C GLU A 351 -12.21 -18.99 4.02
N GLN A 352 -12.67 -18.85 2.77
CA GLN A 352 -14.08 -18.89 2.39
C GLN A 352 -14.68 -20.28 2.58
#